data_AF-F1LIC2-F1
#
_entry.id   AF-F1LIC2-F1
#
_cell.length_a   1.000
_cell.length_b   1.000
_cell.length_c   1.000
_cell.angle_alpha   90.00
_cell.angle_beta   90.00
_cell.angle_gamma   90.00
#
_symmetry.space_group_name_H-M   'P 1'
#
loop_
_entity.id
_entity.type
_entity.pdbx_description
1 polymer ?
#
loop_
_entity_poly.entity_id
_entity_poly.type
_entity_poly.pdbx_seq_one_letter_code
_entity_poly.pdbx_strand_id
1 'polypeptide(L)' 'MKVMNFAQKLTNADRASLFLVDQKTNELYARIFDVGTGDEEHVKINEDGHKEIRFPAGKGIGGYVASTGQGLNIEDA' A
#
# COMPACT_ATOMS: atom_id res chain seq x y z
N MET A 1 -15.07 0.87 -0.34
CA MET A 1 -14.19 -0.11 -1.03
C MET A 1 -14.76 -0.53 -2.38
N LYS A 2 -15.07 0.40 -3.30
CA LYS A 2 -15.54 0.03 -4.65
C LYS A 2 -14.41 0.13 -5.67
N VAL A 3 -13.65 1.21 -5.65
CA VAL A 3 -12.59 1.50 -6.63
C VAL A 3 -11.54 0.40 -6.72
N MET A 4 -10.95 -0.02 -5.59
CA MET A 4 -9.91 -1.07 -5.61
C MET A 4 -10.44 -2.41 -6.11
N ASN A 5 -11.67 -2.79 -5.75
CA ASN A 5 -12.28 -4.03 -6.26
C ASN A 5 -12.49 -3.97 -7.78
N PHE A 6 -12.85 -2.81 -8.33
CA PHE A 6 -12.95 -2.64 -9.78
C PHE A 6 -11.57 -2.67 -10.44
N ALA A 7 -10.57 -1.98 -9.86
CA ALA A 7 -9.20 -1.97 -10.40
C ALA A 7 -8.62 -3.39 -10.47
N GLN A 8 -8.72 -4.17 -9.38
CA GLN A 8 -8.27 -5.55 -9.32
C GLN A 8 -8.93 -6.43 -10.40
N LYS A 9 -10.26 -6.33 -10.54
CA LYS A 9 -11.00 -7.09 -11.56
C LYS A 9 -10.63 -6.67 -12.98
N LEU A 10 -10.45 -5.37 -13.22
CA LEU A 10 -10.10 -4.83 -14.54
C LEU A 10 -8.71 -5.28 -14.99
N THR A 11 -7.77 -5.41 -14.05
CA THR A 11 -6.40 -5.88 -14.33
C THR A 11 -6.25 -7.39 -14.23
N ASN A 12 -7.32 -8.14 -13.94
CA ASN A 12 -7.28 -9.58 -13.67
C ASN A 12 -6.19 -9.98 -12.64
N ALA A 13 -6.05 -9.17 -11.58
CA ALA A 13 -5.02 -9.38 -10.56
C ALA A 13 -5.54 -10.23 -9.39
N ASP A 14 -4.69 -11.11 -8.87
CA ASP A 14 -5.01 -11.93 -7.70
C ASP A 14 -5.16 -11.07 -6.44
N ARG A 15 -4.35 -10.01 -6.34
CA ARG A 15 -4.23 -9.12 -5.18
C ARG A 15 -4.06 -7.68 -5.61
N ALA A 16 -4.59 -6.74 -4.83
CA ALA A 16 -4.38 -5.31 -5.05
C ALA A 16 -4.31 -4.56 -3.71
N SER A 17 -3.35 -3.65 -3.59
CA SER A 17 -3.17 -2.82 -2.39
C SER A 17 -3.09 -1.35 -2.77
N LEU A 18 -3.64 -0.48 -1.91
CA LEU A 18 -3.57 0.96 -2.06
C LEU A 18 -2.82 1.55 -0.88
N PHE A 19 -1.69 2.18 -1.18
CA PHE A 19 -0.92 2.97 -0.22
C PHE A 19 -1.14 4.45 -0.50
N LEU A 20 -1.36 5.22 0.56
CA LEU A 20 -1.48 6.66 0.54
C LEU A 20 -0.18 7.28 1.05
N VAL A 21 0.24 8.37 0.42
CA VAL A 21 1.42 9.15 0.84
C VAL A 21 1.01 10.10 1.95
N ASP A 22 1.67 10.01 3.10
CA ASP A 22 1.62 11.01 4.16
C ASP A 22 2.84 11.92 4.02
N GLN A 23 2.63 13.10 3.44
CA GLN A 23 3.71 14.08 3.23
C GLN A 23 4.26 14.67 4.52
N LYS A 24 3.49 14.64 5.63
CA LYS A 24 3.93 15.24 6.90
C LYS A 24 4.99 14.38 7.57
N THR A 25 4.80 13.06 7.53
CA THR A 25 5.73 12.10 8.15
C THR A 25 6.66 11.43 7.13
N ASN A 26 6.45 11.67 5.84
CA ASN A 26 7.17 11.04 4.73
C ASN A 26 7.06 9.50 4.77
N GLU A 27 5.85 9.02 5.00
CA GLU A 27 5.51 7.60 5.08
C GLU A 27 4.44 7.21 4.06
N LEU A 28 4.41 5.93 3.70
CA LEU A 28 3.30 5.29 3.02
C LEU A 28 2.47 4.55 4.05
N TYR A 29 1.14 4.70 3.96
CA TYR A 29 0.22 3.96 4.81
C TYR A 29 -0.95 3.36 4.04
N ALA A 30 -1.48 2.25 4.54
CA ALA A 30 -2.63 1.57 3.96
C ALA A 30 -3.61 1.14 5.04
N ARG A 31 -4.88 1.52 4.86
CA ARG A 31 -6.01 1.11 5.71
C ARG A 31 -6.77 -0.09 5.14
N ILE A 32 -6.52 -0.42 3.86
CA ILE A 32 -7.19 -1.49 3.13
C ILE A 32 -6.07 -2.37 2.56
N PHE A 33 -5.74 -3.41 3.32
CA PHE A 33 -4.83 -4.45 2.85
C PHE A 33 -5.59 -5.71 2.54
N ASP A 34 -4.95 -6.53 1.71
CA ASP A 34 -5.52 -7.75 1.23
C ASP A 34 -5.99 -8.65 2.39
N VAL A 35 -7.21 -9.16 2.21
CA VAL A 35 -7.95 -9.97 3.17
C VAL A 35 -7.34 -11.36 3.12
N GLY A 36 -6.20 -11.60 3.78
CA GLY A 36 -5.63 -12.95 3.76
C GLY A 36 -4.34 -13.23 4.51
N THR A 37 -3.42 -12.27 4.67
CA THR A 37 -2.09 -12.60 5.23
C THR A 37 -1.50 -11.49 6.09
N GLY A 38 -1.71 -11.61 7.42
CA GLY A 38 -0.65 -11.84 8.41
C GLY A 38 0.52 -10.88 8.63
N ASP A 39 0.61 -9.72 7.97
CA ASP A 39 1.75 -8.81 8.21
C ASP A 39 1.55 -7.95 9.46
N GLU A 40 1.72 -8.54 10.65
CA GLU A 40 1.53 -7.87 11.95
C GLU A 40 2.64 -6.86 12.29
N GLU A 41 3.85 -7.05 11.74
CA GLU A 41 5.06 -6.31 12.14
C GLU A 41 4.98 -4.80 11.84
N HIS A 42 4.24 -4.42 10.79
CA HIS A 42 4.11 -3.03 10.36
C HIS A 42 2.73 -2.42 10.65
N VAL A 43 1.86 -3.12 11.38
CA VAL A 43 0.53 -2.61 11.76
C VAL A 43 0.67 -1.62 12.91
N LYS A 44 0.28 -0.38 12.66
CA LYS A 44 0.20 0.69 13.66
C LYS A 44 -1.25 1.11 13.86
N ILE A 45 -1.55 1.65 15.03
CA ILE A 45 -2.83 2.32 15.31
C ILE A 45 -2.62 3.81 15.05
N ASN A 46 -3.41 4.40 14.14
CA ASN A 46 -3.36 5.84 13.90
C ASN A 46 -4.12 6.63 14.97
N GLU A 47 -4.09 7.96 14.87
CA GLU A 47 -4.70 8.88 15.83
C GLU A 47 -6.22 8.66 15.99
N ASP A 48 -6.89 8.18 14.94
CA ASP A 48 -8.32 7.85 14.92
C ASP A 48 -8.62 6.46 15.52
N GLY A 49 -7.61 5.73 15.99
CA GLY A 49 -7.75 4.38 16.54
C GLY A 49 -7.84 3.27 15.48
N HIS A 50 -7.58 3.56 14.21
CA HIS A 50 -7.64 2.57 13.14
C HIS A 50 -6.28 1.87 12.92
N LYS A 51 -6.32 0.56 12.73
CA LYS A 51 -5.17 -0.24 12.28
C LYS A 51 -4.81 0.13 10.85
N GLU A 52 -3.55 0.46 10.61
CA GLU A 52 -2.99 0.69 9.29
C GLU A 52 -1.56 0.16 9.21
N ILE A 53 -1.20 -0.36 8.04
CA ILE A 53 0.22 -0.66 7.74
C ILE A 53 0.89 0.66 7.42
N ARG A 54 2.07 0.92 8.00
CA ARG A 54 2.81 2.18 7.79
C ARG A 54 4.32 1.97 7.75
N PHE A 55 4.98 2.52 6.73
CA PHE A 55 6.44 2.43 6.56
C PHE A 55 7.02 3.65 5.80
N PRO A 56 8.34 3.90 5.86
CA PRO A 56 8.96 5.06 5.20
C PRO A 56 8.75 5.10 3.69
N ALA A 57 8.49 6.27 3.12
CA ALA A 57 8.22 6.45 1.70
C ALA A 57 9.43 6.19 0.77
N GLY A 58 10.60 5.87 1.31
CA GLY A 58 11.76 5.40 0.54
C GLY A 58 11.95 3.87 0.53
N LYS A 59 11.08 3.11 1.21
CA LYS A 59 11.25 1.65 1.39
C LYS A 59 10.45 0.86 0.35
N GLY A 60 11.09 -0.14 -0.26
CA GLY A 60 10.45 -1.13 -1.13
C GLY A 60 9.89 -0.56 -2.44
N ILE A 61 9.04 -1.36 -3.10
CA ILE A 61 8.44 -1.03 -4.41
C ILE A 61 7.60 0.25 -4.33
N GLY A 62 6.73 0.35 -3.32
CA GLY A 62 5.90 1.54 -3.09
C GLY A 62 6.74 2.80 -2.90
N GLY A 63 7.86 2.69 -2.17
CA GLY A 63 8.75 3.84 -1.96
C GLY A 63 9.51 4.28 -3.21
N TYR A 64 9.90 3.32 -4.07
CA TYR A 64 10.49 3.64 -5.37
C TYR A 64 9.51 4.44 -6.24
N VAL A 65 8.26 3.98 -6.36
CA VAL A 65 7.25 4.67 -7.17
C VAL A 65 6.89 6.03 -6.55
N ALA A 66 6.75 6.12 -5.23
CA ALA A 66 6.42 7.37 -4.53
C ALA A 66 7.50 8.46 -4.69
N SER A 67 8.78 8.07 -4.74
CA SER A 67 9.90 9.01 -4.89
C SER A 67 10.17 9.41 -6.34
N THR A 68 9.93 8.51 -7.30
CA THR A 68 10.27 8.75 -8.73
C THR A 68 9.08 9.22 -9.56
N GLY A 69 7.84 8.91 -9.14
CA GLY A 69 6.64 9.10 -9.95
C GLY A 69 6.56 8.18 -11.17
N GLN A 70 7.47 7.20 -11.30
CA GLN A 70 7.52 6.27 -12.42
C GLN A 70 6.93 4.93 -12.02
N GLY A 71 6.13 4.33 -12.91
CA GLY A 71 5.62 2.98 -12.72
C GLY A 71 6.74 1.95 -12.77
N LEU A 72 6.63 0.90 -11.96
CA LEU A 72 7.58 -0.22 -11.93
C LEU A 72 6.83 -1.53 -12.20
N ASN A 73 7.30 -2.28 -13.19
CA ASN A 73 6.85 -3.64 -13.47
C ASN A 73 7.96 -4.62 -13.12
N ILE A 74 7.66 -5.62 -12.30
CA ILE A 74 8.60 -6.70 -11.94
C ILE A 74 8.04 -7.96 -12.60
N GLU A 75 8.73 -8.47 -13.61
CA GLU A 75 8.24 -9.59 -14.42
C GLU A 75 8.27 -10.92 -13.67
N ASP A 76 9.20 -11.08 -12.74
CA ASP A 76 9.37 -12.25 -11.88
C ASP A 76 9.81 -11.80 -10.49
N ALA A 77 8.95 -12.01 -9.48
CA ALA A 77 9.05 -11.40 -8.14
C ALA A 77 9.03 -12.45 -7.03
#